data_AF-A0A0V0GTV0-F1
#
_entry.id   AF-A0A0V0GTV0-F1
#
_cell.length_a   1.000
_cell.length_b   1.000
_cell.length_c   1.000
_cell.angle_alpha   90.00
_cell.angle_beta   90.00
_cell.angle_gamma   90.00
#
_symmetry.space_group_name_H-M   'P 1'
#
loop_
_entity.id
_entity.type
_entity.pdbx_description
1 polymer ?
#
loop_
_entity_poly.entity_id
_entity_poly.type
_entity_poly.pdbx_seq_one_letter_code
_entity_poly.pdbx_strand_id
1 'polypeptide(L)'
;MTRLIRLVDDILAIVALISLFFLIVTPIGLAIEDSYGLDIYDDINDYAKDLLNSPLYSNPDYKPTLSPESHPEFHVEVKECLQNISDDCGVIIFNKIFDNGKYTDVDECCGQLLTLGKKCHHTIIESTIDSPEMKGVNKTAVWINSDNLWKKCSFVSH
;
A
#
# COMPACT_ATOMS: atom_id res chain seq x y z
N MET A 1 32.81 -42.54 -30.15
CA MET A 1 32.42 -43.08 -28.83
C MET A 1 32.84 -42.15 -27.68
N THR A 2 34.08 -41.67 -27.65
CA THR A 2 34.63 -40.77 -26.61
C THR A 2 34.00 -39.37 -26.51
N ARG A 3 33.47 -38.79 -27.60
CA ARG A 3 32.76 -37.51 -27.56
C ARG A 3 31.36 -37.59 -26.94
N LEU A 4 30.65 -38.69 -27.16
CA LEU A 4 29.33 -38.91 -26.57
C LEU A 4 29.45 -39.16 -25.06
N ILE A 5 30.45 -39.92 -24.63
CA ILE A 5 30.71 -40.19 -23.20
C ILE A 5 31.01 -38.88 -22.47
N ARG A 6 31.89 -38.03 -23.02
CA ARG A 6 32.18 -36.70 -22.46
C ARG A 6 30.95 -35.80 -22.38
N LEU A 7 30.11 -35.82 -23.41
CA LEU A 7 28.86 -35.04 -23.41
C LEU A 7 27.91 -35.51 -22.31
N VAL A 8 27.84 -36.82 -22.05
CA VAL A 8 27.02 -37.40 -20.97
C VAL A 8 27.60 -37.05 -19.60
N ASP A 9 28.91 -37.11 -19.43
CA ASP A 9 29.58 -36.71 -18.19
C ASP A 9 29.39 -35.21 -17.89
N ASP A 10 29.49 -34.36 -18.91
CA ASP A 10 29.27 -32.91 -18.80
C ASP A 10 27.80 -32.60 -18.44
N ILE A 11 26.83 -33.27 -19.07
CA ILE A 11 25.41 -33.13 -18.75
C ILE A 11 25.13 -33.58 -17.31
N LEU A 12 25.72 -34.71 -16.89
CA LEU A 12 25.54 -35.23 -15.53
C LEU A 12 26.12 -34.26 -14.49
N ALA A 13 27.26 -33.64 -14.77
CA ALA A 13 27.84 -32.61 -13.93
C ALA A 13 26.96 -31.35 -13.84
N ILE A 14 26.40 -30.88 -14.96
CA ILE A 14 25.49 -29.73 -14.99
C ILE A 14 24.21 -29.99 -14.19
N VAL A 15 23.60 -31.17 -14.34
CA VAL A 15 22.40 -31.55 -13.58
C VAL A 15 22.69 -31.63 -12.08
N ALA A 16 23.86 -32.13 -11.69
CA ALA A 16 24.29 -32.14 -10.29
C ALA A 16 24.50 -30.72 -9.74
N LEU A 17 25.09 -29.81 -10.52
CA LEU A 17 25.30 -28.41 -10.12
C LEU A 17 24.00 -27.64 -10.00
N ILE A 18 23.05 -27.84 -10.92
CA ILE A 18 21.71 -27.24 -10.87
C ILE A 18 20.94 -27.76 -9.65
N SER A 19 20.98 -29.07 -9.39
CA SER A 19 20.33 -29.67 -8.23
C SER A 19 20.93 -29.15 -6.92
N LEU A 20 22.26 -29.01 -6.86
CA LEU A 20 22.95 -28.41 -5.72
C LEU A 20 22.56 -26.95 -5.56
N PHE A 21 22.54 -26.16 -6.66
CA PHE A 21 22.10 -24.77 -6.69
C PHE A 21 20.69 -24.63 -6.13
N PHE A 22 19.73 -25.49 -6.51
CA PHE A 22 18.40 -25.47 -5.91
C PHE A 22 18.41 -25.76 -4.40
N LEU A 23 19.31 -26.60 -3.87
CA LEU A 23 19.43 -26.84 -2.43
C LEU A 23 20.05 -25.67 -1.64
N ILE A 24 20.91 -24.86 -2.27
CA ILE A 24 21.51 -23.66 -1.65
C ILE A 24 20.65 -22.41 -1.85
N VAL A 25 19.83 -22.37 -2.91
CA VAL A 25 19.06 -21.20 -3.36
C VAL A 25 17.59 -21.34 -3.02
N THR A 26 17.13 -22.46 -2.45
CA THR A 26 15.89 -22.48 -1.66
C THR A 26 16.11 -21.63 -0.42
N PRO A 27 15.71 -20.35 -0.40
CA PRO A 27 15.92 -19.49 0.74
C PRO A 27 14.62 -19.57 1.51
N ILE A 28 14.45 -20.56 2.40
CA ILE A 28 13.40 -20.46 3.44
C ILE A 28 11.95 -20.37 2.86
N GLY A 29 11.76 -20.61 1.55
CA GLY A 29 10.51 -20.41 0.82
C GLY A 29 9.41 -21.45 1.07
N LEU A 30 9.62 -22.36 2.02
CA LEU A 30 8.58 -23.25 2.55
C LEU A 30 8.25 -22.96 4.02
N ALA A 31 8.87 -21.94 4.64
CA ALA A 31 8.65 -21.61 6.05
C ALA A 31 8.18 -20.17 6.29
N ILE A 32 8.06 -19.35 5.23
CA ILE A 32 7.67 -17.94 5.39
C ILE A 32 6.19 -17.71 5.07
N GLU A 33 5.52 -18.58 4.29
CA GLU A 33 4.11 -18.38 3.89
C GLU A 33 3.09 -18.41 5.04
N ASP A 34 3.47 -18.92 6.22
CA ASP A 34 2.62 -18.92 7.42
C ASP A 34 2.98 -17.84 8.45
N SER A 35 4.10 -17.10 8.30
CA SER A 35 4.59 -16.18 9.35
C SER A 35 4.28 -14.71 9.10
N TYR A 36 4.26 -14.23 7.86
CA TYR A 36 4.02 -12.79 7.59
C TYR A 36 2.54 -12.40 7.68
N GLY A 37 1.62 -13.36 7.69
CA GLY A 37 0.19 -13.12 7.88
C GLY A 37 -0.25 -13.06 9.35
N LEU A 38 0.52 -13.66 10.28
CA LEU A 38 0.11 -13.80 11.66
C LEU A 38 0.43 -12.54 12.50
N ASP A 39 1.58 -11.92 12.25
CA ASP A 39 2.04 -10.76 13.03
C ASP A 39 1.18 -9.50 12.77
N ILE A 40 0.76 -9.30 11.51
CA ILE A 40 -0.14 -8.20 11.12
C ILE A 40 -1.57 -8.44 11.63
N TYR A 41 -2.02 -9.69 11.64
CA TYR A 41 -3.35 -10.05 12.13
C TYR A 41 -3.45 -9.86 13.66
N ASP A 42 -2.43 -10.23 14.42
CA ASP A 42 -2.43 -10.03 15.87
C ASP A 42 -2.38 -8.53 16.26
N ASP A 43 -1.59 -7.70 15.57
CA ASP A 43 -1.53 -6.25 15.82
C ASP A 43 -2.87 -5.55 15.52
N ILE A 44 -3.54 -5.91 14.41
CA ILE A 44 -4.86 -5.35 14.07
C ILE A 44 -5.91 -5.77 15.11
N ASN A 45 -5.86 -7.01 15.58
CA ASN A 45 -6.80 -7.52 16.56
C ASN A 45 -6.60 -6.91 17.95
N ASP A 46 -5.37 -6.60 18.34
CA ASP A 46 -5.07 -5.92 19.60
C ASP A 46 -5.54 -4.47 19.54
N TYR A 47 -5.24 -3.77 18.45
CA TYR A 47 -5.73 -2.40 18.20
C TYR A 47 -7.26 -2.32 18.15
N ALA A 48 -7.90 -3.28 17.47
CA ALA A 48 -9.36 -3.36 17.37
C ALA A 48 -10.00 -3.70 18.73
N LYS A 49 -9.36 -4.57 19.54
CA LYS A 49 -9.82 -4.87 20.91
C LYS A 49 -9.68 -3.65 21.80
N ASP A 50 -8.59 -2.90 21.72
CA ASP A 50 -8.40 -1.69 22.51
C ASP A 50 -9.38 -0.58 22.11
N LEU A 51 -9.69 -0.46 20.81
CA LEU A 51 -10.74 0.43 20.31
C LEU A 51 -12.13 0.01 20.82
N LEU A 52 -12.43 -1.29 20.85
CA LEU A 52 -13.72 -1.82 21.31
C LEU A 52 -13.88 -1.76 22.84
N ASN A 53 -12.79 -1.93 23.58
CA ASN A 53 -12.74 -1.86 25.04
C ASN A 53 -12.61 -0.43 25.56
N SER A 54 -12.40 0.54 24.66
CA SER A 54 -12.42 1.96 25.00
C SER A 54 -13.79 2.34 25.59
N PRO A 55 -13.83 3.24 26.60
CA PRO A 55 -15.07 3.77 27.17
C PRO A 55 -16.00 4.44 26.14
N LEU A 56 -15.49 4.74 24.94
CA LEU A 56 -16.25 5.32 23.84
C LEU A 56 -17.15 4.30 23.13
N TYR A 57 -16.77 3.02 23.04
CA TYR A 57 -17.53 1.99 22.29
C TYR A 57 -18.33 1.03 23.18
N SER A 58 -18.02 0.98 24.48
CA SER A 58 -18.72 0.14 25.46
C SER A 58 -20.04 0.74 25.96
N ASN A 59 -20.38 1.97 25.56
CA ASN A 59 -21.63 2.63 25.92
C ASN A 59 -22.68 2.45 24.80
N PRO A 60 -23.77 1.67 25.01
CA PRO A 60 -24.81 1.46 24.00
C PRO A 60 -25.62 2.73 23.67
N ASP A 61 -25.52 3.78 24.49
CA ASP A 61 -26.10 5.09 24.25
C ASP A 61 -25.11 6.06 23.57
N TYR A 62 -23.85 5.64 23.35
CA TYR A 62 -22.89 6.41 22.57
C TYR A 62 -23.26 6.34 21.09
N LYS A 63 -24.08 7.29 20.67
CA LYS A 63 -24.13 7.72 19.29
C LYS A 63 -22.86 8.55 19.05
N PRO A 64 -21.94 8.15 18.14
CA PRO A 64 -20.84 9.02 17.73
C PRO A 64 -21.45 10.34 17.31
N THR A 65 -21.31 11.34 18.17
CA THR A 65 -21.67 12.70 17.83
C THR A 65 -20.45 13.18 17.09
N LEU A 66 -20.48 13.03 15.76
CA LEU A 66 -19.56 13.80 14.91
C LEU A 66 -19.63 15.23 15.45
N SER A 67 -18.49 15.72 15.94
CA SER A 67 -18.33 17.14 16.27
C SER A 67 -18.97 17.96 15.17
N PRO A 68 -19.74 19.03 15.47
CA PRO A 68 -20.48 19.79 14.46
C PRO A 68 -19.61 19.97 13.22
N GLU A 69 -20.02 19.32 12.14
CA GLU A 69 -19.22 19.11 10.93
C GLU A 69 -18.85 20.48 10.39
N SER A 70 -17.61 20.90 10.64
CA SER A 70 -17.11 22.17 10.15
C SER A 70 -16.84 22.00 8.66
N HIS A 71 -17.89 22.24 7.85
CA HIS A 71 -17.99 22.13 6.38
C HIS A 71 -18.51 20.80 5.82
N PRO A 72 -19.84 20.59 5.84
CA PRO A 72 -20.49 19.42 5.23
C PRO A 72 -20.26 19.31 3.71
N GLU A 73 -20.18 20.45 2.99
CA GLU A 73 -19.96 20.48 1.53
C GLU A 73 -18.59 19.92 1.13
N PHE A 74 -17.56 20.20 1.92
CA PHE A 74 -16.19 19.75 1.66
C PHE A 74 -16.06 18.22 1.78
N HIS A 75 -16.81 17.62 2.70
CA HIS A 75 -16.85 16.17 2.88
C HIS A 75 -17.59 15.46 1.73
N VAL A 76 -18.58 16.12 1.11
CA VAL A 76 -19.34 15.56 -0.02
C VAL A 76 -18.46 15.44 -1.26
N GLU A 77 -17.69 16.47 -1.62
CA GLU A 77 -16.83 16.45 -2.81
C GLU A 77 -15.72 15.39 -2.72
N VAL A 78 -15.08 15.26 -1.56
CA VAL A 78 -14.05 14.23 -1.33
C VAL A 78 -14.67 12.83 -1.38
N LYS A 79 -15.86 12.64 -0.81
CA LYS A 79 -16.56 11.34 -0.81
C LYS A 79 -16.91 10.88 -2.23
N GLU A 80 -17.32 11.79 -3.11
CA GLU A 80 -17.57 11.47 -4.52
C GLU A 80 -16.29 11.03 -5.22
N CYS A 81 -15.16 11.67 -4.90
CA CYS A 81 -13.87 11.33 -5.47
C CYS A 81 -13.29 9.99 -5.01
N LEU A 82 -13.74 9.45 -3.88
CA LEU A 82 -13.23 8.18 -3.32
C LEU A 82 -14.00 6.94 -3.79
N GLN A 83 -14.98 7.07 -4.68
CA GLN A 83 -15.85 5.94 -5.05
C GLN A 83 -15.13 4.79 -5.79
N ASN A 84 -13.98 5.06 -6.42
CA ASN A 84 -13.29 4.10 -7.32
C ASN A 84 -11.84 3.80 -6.87
N ILE A 85 -11.54 3.99 -5.60
CA ILE A 85 -10.26 3.60 -5.00
C ILE A 85 -10.52 2.56 -3.91
N SER A 86 -9.78 1.45 -3.92
CA SER A 86 -9.81 0.48 -2.82
C SER A 86 -9.07 1.04 -1.60
N ASP A 87 -9.43 0.55 -0.42
CA ASP A 87 -8.76 0.95 0.83
C ASP A 87 -7.25 0.70 0.76
N ASP A 88 -6.83 -0.45 0.25
CA ASP A 88 -5.41 -0.81 0.07
C ASP A 88 -4.67 0.22 -0.80
N CYS A 89 -5.24 0.56 -1.97
CA CYS A 89 -4.63 1.54 -2.85
C CYS A 89 -4.68 2.95 -2.26
N GLY A 90 -5.73 3.30 -1.52
CA GLY A 90 -5.83 4.54 -0.78
C GLY A 90 -4.67 4.70 0.21
N VAL A 91 -4.39 3.68 1.01
CA VAL A 91 -3.29 3.67 1.99
C VAL A 91 -1.93 3.77 1.31
N ILE A 92 -1.69 2.98 0.25
CA ILE A 92 -0.42 3.01 -0.49
C ILE A 92 -0.17 4.39 -1.10
N ILE A 93 -1.18 4.97 -1.77
CA ILE A 93 -1.09 6.29 -2.39
C ILE A 93 -0.88 7.39 -1.34
N PHE A 94 -1.63 7.33 -0.23
CA PHE A 94 -1.47 8.27 0.88
C PHE A 94 -0.03 8.21 1.40
N ASN A 95 0.46 7.03 1.74
CA ASN A 95 1.81 6.87 2.28
C ASN A 95 2.90 7.29 1.28
N LYS A 96 2.70 7.02 -0.02
CA LYS A 96 3.60 7.51 -1.07
C LYS A 96 3.71 9.02 -1.07
N ILE A 97 2.61 9.73 -0.83
CA ILE A 97 2.57 11.19 -0.90
C ILE A 97 3.08 11.82 0.41
N PHE A 98 2.62 11.32 1.54
CA PHE A 98 2.77 11.95 2.85
C PHE A 98 4.00 11.48 3.65
N ASP A 99 4.52 10.26 3.41
CA ASP A 99 5.75 9.77 4.05
C ASP A 99 6.98 10.02 3.16
N ASN A 100 7.10 11.23 2.60
CA ASN A 100 8.24 11.67 1.78
C ASN A 100 8.58 10.74 0.60
N GLY A 101 7.61 10.05 0.01
CA GLY A 101 7.87 9.17 -1.12
C GLY A 101 8.51 7.83 -0.78
N LYS A 102 8.63 7.45 0.50
CA LYS A 102 9.31 6.22 0.93
C LYS A 102 8.71 4.93 0.38
N TYR A 103 7.39 4.90 0.16
CA TYR A 103 6.74 3.75 -0.46
C TYR A 103 7.11 3.71 -1.94
N THR A 104 7.75 2.63 -2.40
CA THR A 104 8.24 2.55 -3.80
C THR A 104 7.29 1.79 -4.72
N ASP A 105 6.50 0.87 -4.16
CA ASP A 105 5.55 0.06 -4.90
C ASP A 105 4.17 0.72 -4.89
N VAL A 106 3.76 1.24 -6.05
CA VAL A 106 2.47 1.93 -6.25
C VAL A 106 1.92 1.66 -7.64
N ASP A 107 2.62 0.86 -8.45
CA ASP A 107 2.31 0.70 -9.87
C ASP A 107 0.98 -0.05 -10.05
N GLU A 108 0.70 -1.01 -9.18
CA GLU A 108 -0.59 -1.71 -9.12
C GLU A 108 -1.78 -0.78 -8.83
N CYS A 109 -1.55 0.34 -8.13
CA CYS A 109 -2.58 1.31 -7.77
C CYS A 109 -2.72 2.47 -8.77
N CYS A 110 -1.82 2.56 -9.75
CA CYS A 110 -1.86 3.65 -10.72
C CYS A 110 -3.13 3.66 -11.57
N GLY A 111 -3.68 2.49 -11.91
CA GLY A 111 -4.95 2.40 -12.65
C GLY A 111 -6.12 3.03 -11.90
N GLN A 112 -6.20 2.76 -10.59
CA GLN A 112 -7.25 3.35 -9.73
C GLN A 112 -7.04 4.85 -9.55
N LEU A 113 -5.81 5.29 -9.26
CA LEU A 113 -5.47 6.70 -9.12
C LEU A 113 -5.87 7.52 -10.35
N LEU A 114 -5.57 7.02 -11.55
CA LEU A 114 -5.92 7.70 -12.80
C LEU A 114 -7.42 7.69 -13.08
N THR A 115 -8.12 6.63 -12.68
CA THR A 115 -9.58 6.52 -12.79
C THR A 115 -10.31 7.59 -11.97
N LEU A 116 -9.74 8.00 -10.83
CA LEU A 116 -10.26 9.15 -10.06
C LEU A 116 -10.26 10.45 -10.90
N GLY A 117 -9.26 10.60 -11.76
CA GLY A 117 -9.02 11.82 -12.52
C GLY A 117 -8.29 12.90 -11.71
N LYS A 118 -7.59 13.78 -12.44
CA LYS A 118 -6.66 14.76 -11.83
C LYS A 118 -7.37 15.73 -10.88
N LYS A 119 -8.60 16.12 -11.20
CA LYS A 119 -9.42 16.98 -10.35
C LYS A 119 -9.63 16.33 -8.98
N CYS A 120 -10.12 15.10 -8.95
CA CYS A 120 -10.35 14.39 -7.70
C CYS A 120 -9.07 14.12 -6.91
N HIS A 121 -7.98 13.78 -7.59
CA HIS A 121 -6.69 13.67 -6.95
C HIS A 121 -6.31 14.96 -6.20
N HIS A 122 -6.40 16.12 -6.85
CA HIS A 122 -6.11 17.41 -6.20
C HIS A 122 -7.07 17.71 -5.05
N THR A 123 -8.37 17.51 -5.23
CA THR A 123 -9.39 17.76 -4.18
C THR A 123 -9.11 16.93 -2.93
N ILE A 124 -8.74 15.65 -3.07
CA ILE A 124 -8.38 14.78 -1.94
C ILE A 124 -7.13 15.29 -1.23
N ILE A 125 -6.08 15.66 -1.98
CA ILE A 125 -4.81 16.14 -1.40
C ILE A 125 -5.02 17.47 -0.68
N GLU A 126 -5.66 18.44 -1.33
CA GLU A 126 -6.01 19.73 -0.74
C GLU A 126 -6.84 19.55 0.53
N SER A 127 -7.83 18.66 0.48
CA SER A 127 -8.67 18.39 1.64
C SER A 127 -7.90 17.83 2.82
N THR A 128 -7.02 16.87 2.52
CA THR A 128 -6.20 16.17 3.50
C THR A 128 -5.19 17.10 4.15
N ILE A 129 -4.46 17.93 3.39
CA ILE A 129 -3.45 18.86 3.96
C ILE A 129 -4.05 19.97 4.81
N ASP A 130 -5.34 20.25 4.61
CA ASP A 130 -6.09 21.26 5.38
C ASP A 130 -6.80 20.65 6.60
N SER A 131 -6.77 19.33 6.75
CA SER A 131 -7.33 18.65 7.91
C SER A 131 -6.52 18.95 9.19
N PRO A 132 -7.18 19.00 10.37
CA PRO A 132 -6.50 19.21 11.64
C PRO A 132 -5.41 18.17 11.95
N GLU A 133 -5.60 16.93 11.50
CA GLU A 133 -4.68 15.80 11.68
C GLU A 133 -3.36 16.01 10.94
N MET A 134 -3.39 16.76 9.84
CA MET A 134 -2.22 17.05 9.01
C MET A 134 -1.51 18.34 9.41
N LYS A 135 -1.78 18.87 10.61
CA LYS A 135 -1.10 20.06 11.12
C LYS A 135 0.41 19.84 11.22
N GLY A 136 1.16 20.71 10.55
CA GLY A 136 2.63 20.71 10.58
C GLY A 136 3.30 19.89 9.49
N VAL A 137 2.53 19.23 8.61
CA VAL A 137 3.11 18.59 7.42
C VAL A 137 3.71 19.64 6.48
N ASN A 138 4.78 19.26 5.79
CA ASN A 138 5.38 20.10 4.77
C ASN A 138 4.50 20.07 3.50
N LYS A 139 3.55 21.02 3.40
CA LYS A 139 2.60 21.12 2.27
C LYS A 139 3.31 21.15 0.91
N THR A 140 4.44 21.83 0.79
CA THR A 140 5.22 21.88 -0.46
C THR A 140 5.76 20.51 -0.85
N ALA A 141 6.32 19.76 0.10
CA ALA A 141 6.81 18.41 -0.15
C ALA A 141 5.67 17.45 -0.54
N VAL A 142 4.53 17.55 0.13
CA VAL A 142 3.30 16.78 -0.20
C VAL A 142 2.88 17.02 -1.64
N TRP A 143 2.76 18.27 -2.08
CA TRP A 143 2.39 18.59 -3.46
C TRP A 143 3.41 18.08 -4.48
N ILE A 144 4.72 18.21 -4.20
CA ILE A 144 5.77 17.66 -5.06
C ILE A 144 5.62 16.14 -5.20
N ASN A 145 5.37 15.43 -4.10
CA ASN A 145 5.21 13.98 -4.12
C ASN A 145 3.93 13.55 -4.85
N SER A 146 2.82 14.27 -4.64
CA SER A 146 1.55 14.08 -5.35
C SER A 146 1.72 14.25 -6.87
N ASP A 147 2.36 15.34 -7.32
CA ASP A 147 2.63 15.58 -8.73
C ASP A 147 3.55 14.53 -9.35
N ASN A 148 4.59 14.11 -8.62
CA ASN A 148 5.51 13.07 -9.07
C ASN A 148 4.79 11.72 -9.21
N LEU A 149 3.93 11.36 -8.26
CA LEU A 149 3.13 10.15 -8.34
C LEU A 149 2.17 10.20 -9.53
N TRP A 150 1.46 11.32 -9.73
CA TRP A 150 0.55 11.47 -10.86
C TRP A 150 1.27 11.30 -12.20
N LYS A 151 2.46 11.92 -12.35
CA LYS A 151 3.30 11.78 -13.55
C LYS A 151 3.78 10.35 -13.75
N LYS A 152 4.24 9.68 -12.67
CA LYS A 152 4.66 8.27 -12.71
C LYS A 152 3.51 7.40 -13.22
N CYS A 153 2.35 7.52 -12.60
CA CYS A 153 1.17 6.72 -12.97
C CYS A 153 0.73 6.98 -14.41
N SER A 154 0.74 8.23 -14.86
CA SER A 154 0.41 8.60 -16.25
C SER A 154 1.39 7.98 -17.27
N PHE A 155 2.62 7.66 -16.86
CA PHE A 155 3.63 7.05 -17.74
C PHE A 155 3.52 5.52 -17.80
N VAL A 156 3.27 4.86 -16.66
CA VAL A 156 3.20 3.38 -16.57
C VAL A 156 1.88 2.80 -17.08
N SER A 157 0.83 3.62 -17.22
CA SER A 157 -0.51 3.18 -17.64
C SER A 157 -0.73 3.19 -19.17
N HIS A 158 0.34 3.08 -19.97
CA HIS A 158 0.29 2.89 -21.44
C HIS A 158 0.60 1.43 -21.78
#